data_AF-H2ZHL1-F1
#
_entry.id   AF-H2ZHL1-F1
#
_cell.length_a   1.000
_cell.length_b   1.000
_cell.length_c   1.000
_cell.angle_alpha   90.00
_cell.angle_beta   90.00
_cell.angle_gamma   90.00
#
_symmetry.space_group_name_H-M   'P 1'
#
loop_
_entity.id
_entity.type
_entity.pdbx_description
1 polymer ?
#
loop_
_entity_poly.entity_id
_entity_poly.type
_entity_poly.pdbx_seq_one_letter_code
_entity_poly.pdbx_strand_id
1 'polypeptide(L)'
;MIGNETAICARTARWSATTPICERIQCFPKSMKMNGGQVTCTNSNFAFSQCRTECHESRGFVMSGEATKTCNANGTWSREEACCSRPCPPYAILDIILIFDSSSSVGLENWKKLMDFCAEIVGSFTIDLELMRVGAFRYNKIVDTTTEVLLGEVGNFAELRSKVHKIPYNGSGTKTGNALMHAYNYSLNTPGNRPNVRDVVLLFTDGVSHDDVATPARLLRQRGADVNVVGIKNIMGRLNVEQMRSIVSEPIQEHITIISGGFKELTSAFVRRISKLVCGNPCKHLIS
;
A
#
# COMPACT_ATOMS: atom_id res chain seq x y z
N MET A 1 -28.95 -4.75 -30.57
CA MET A 1 -29.98 -5.66 -31.08
C MET A 1 -29.39 -7.06 -31.07
N ILE A 2 -30.14 -8.05 -30.57
CA ILE A 2 -29.75 -9.46 -30.60
C ILE A 2 -30.79 -10.19 -31.45
N GLY A 3 -30.36 -10.88 -32.51
CA GLY A 3 -31.23 -11.53 -33.49
C GLY A 3 -31.18 -10.86 -34.86
N ASN A 4 -32.06 -11.28 -35.77
CA ASN A 4 -32.08 -10.75 -37.14
C ASN A 4 -32.75 -9.37 -37.19
N GLU A 5 -32.12 -8.45 -37.91
CA GLU A 5 -32.61 -7.09 -38.15
C GLU A 5 -33.85 -7.08 -39.05
N THR A 6 -34.02 -8.14 -39.84
CA THR A 6 -35.12 -8.31 -40.79
C THR A 6 -35.78 -9.67 -40.62
N ALA A 7 -37.11 -9.68 -40.69
CA ALA A 7 -37.93 -10.89 -40.72
C ALA A 7 -38.93 -10.78 -41.86
N ILE A 8 -39.05 -11.83 -42.67
CA ILE A 8 -39.92 -11.89 -43.85
C ILE A 8 -41.04 -12.89 -43.56
N CYS A 9 -42.28 -12.55 -43.90
CA CYS A 9 -43.40 -13.48 -43.82
C CYS A 9 -43.31 -14.49 -44.96
N ALA A 10 -43.05 -15.76 -44.64
CA ALA A 10 -42.96 -16.82 -45.63
C ALA A 10 -44.34 -17.33 -46.06
N ARG A 11 -44.41 -17.97 -47.24
CA ARG A 11 -45.64 -18.62 -47.76
C ARG A 11 -46.24 -19.67 -46.83
N THR A 12 -45.45 -20.17 -45.87
CA THR A 12 -45.88 -21.11 -44.82
C THR A 12 -46.59 -20.44 -43.64
N ALA A 13 -46.90 -19.13 -43.73
CA ALA A 13 -47.42 -18.33 -42.63
C ALA A 13 -46.53 -18.34 -41.37
N ARG A 14 -45.20 -18.38 -41.55
CA ARG A 14 -44.20 -18.26 -40.48
C ARG A 14 -43.20 -17.17 -40.83
N TRP A 15 -42.67 -16.50 -39.81
CA TRP A 15 -41.57 -15.54 -39.99
C TRP A 15 -40.24 -16.26 -40.27
N SER A 16 -39.42 -15.68 -41.14
CA SER A 16 -38.08 -16.20 -41.46
C SER A 16 -37.09 -16.11 -40.30
N ALA A 17 -37.41 -15.29 -39.29
CA ALA A 17 -36.61 -15.08 -38.10
C ALA A 17 -37.50 -14.89 -36.87
N THR A 18 -36.97 -15.22 -35.69
CA THR A 18 -37.60 -14.91 -34.41
C THR A 18 -37.53 -13.41 -34.14
N THR A 19 -38.46 -12.92 -33.31
CA THR A 19 -38.48 -11.52 -32.85
C THR A 19 -37.12 -11.13 -32.27
N PRO A 20 -36.46 -10.07 -32.80
CA PRO A 20 -35.20 -9.61 -32.25
C PRO A 20 -35.42 -8.99 -30.86
N ILE A 21 -34.40 -9.09 -30.02
CA ILE A 21 -34.39 -8.51 -28.67
C ILE A 21 -33.58 -7.21 -28.70
N CYS A 22 -34.20 -6.12 -28.25
CA CYS A 22 -33.51 -4.85 -28.05
C CYS A 22 -33.11 -4.71 -26.58
N GLU A 23 -31.93 -5.22 -26.24
CA GLU A 23 -31.35 -5.00 -24.92
C GLU A 23 -30.65 -3.64 -24.85
N ARG A 24 -30.88 -2.92 -23.74
CA ARG A 24 -30.19 -1.66 -23.49
C ARG A 24 -28.71 -1.92 -23.22
N ILE A 25 -27.85 -1.15 -23.87
CA ILE A 25 -26.42 -1.20 -23.62
C ILE A 25 -26.15 -0.61 -22.23
N GLN A 26 -25.41 -1.34 -21.41
CA GLN A 26 -25.08 -1.01 -20.03
C GLN A 26 -23.56 -1.02 -19.86
N CYS A 27 -23.01 0.03 -19.25
CA CYS A 27 -21.58 0.10 -18.99
C CYS A 27 -21.15 -0.81 -17.84
N PHE A 28 -19.98 -1.44 -17.98
CA PHE A 28 -19.32 -2.18 -16.91
C PHE A 28 -18.38 -1.27 -16.09
N PRO A 29 -18.27 -1.46 -14.75
CA PRO A 29 -18.98 -2.45 -13.93
C PRO A 29 -20.47 -2.13 -13.76
N LYS A 30 -21.29 -3.17 -13.53
CA LYS A 30 -22.74 -3.02 -13.30
C LYS A 30 -23.08 -2.40 -11.95
N SER A 31 -22.23 -2.64 -10.95
CA SER A 31 -22.35 -2.05 -9.61
C SER A 31 -21.67 -0.70 -9.58
N MET A 32 -22.38 0.33 -9.12
CA MET A 32 -21.88 1.71 -8.98
C MET A 32 -21.60 2.05 -7.50
N LYS A 33 -21.32 1.04 -6.68
CA LYS A 33 -20.99 1.23 -5.25
C LYS A 33 -19.59 1.85 -5.14
N MET A 34 -19.48 2.86 -4.29
CA MET A 34 -18.22 3.54 -4.02
C MET A 34 -18.01 3.71 -2.53
N ASN A 35 -16.78 3.46 -2.07
CA ASN A 35 -16.40 3.69 -0.68
C ASN A 35 -16.20 5.18 -0.43
N GLY A 36 -16.72 5.69 0.68
CA GLY A 36 -16.53 7.10 1.07
C GLY A 36 -17.24 8.12 0.17
N GLY A 37 -18.12 7.66 -0.72
CA GLY A 37 -18.79 8.48 -1.73
C GLY A 37 -20.10 7.87 -2.23
N GLN A 38 -20.74 8.56 -3.16
CA GLN A 38 -21.88 8.08 -3.93
C GLN A 38 -21.74 8.43 -5.41
N VAL A 39 -22.36 7.64 -6.28
CA VAL A 39 -22.43 7.90 -7.72
C VAL A 39 -23.88 8.04 -8.13
N THR A 40 -24.21 9.17 -8.74
CA THR A 40 -25.56 9.51 -9.22
C THR A 40 -25.55 9.63 -10.73
N CYS A 41 -26.45 8.93 -11.42
CA CYS A 41 -26.50 8.92 -12.88
C CYS A 41 -27.83 9.43 -13.42
N THR A 42 -27.80 10.10 -14.57
CA THR A 42 -29.01 10.61 -15.24
C THR A 42 -29.95 9.51 -15.74
N ASN A 43 -29.43 8.31 -16.03
CA ASN A 43 -30.20 7.20 -16.57
C ASN A 43 -29.57 5.85 -16.20
N SER A 44 -29.38 5.61 -14.89
CA SER A 44 -28.56 4.48 -14.40
C SER A 44 -27.20 4.43 -15.12
N ASN A 45 -26.59 3.26 -15.30
CA ASN A 45 -25.37 3.08 -16.09
C ASN A 45 -25.66 2.64 -17.54
N PHE A 46 -26.78 3.06 -18.13
CA PHE A 46 -27.10 2.75 -19.53
C PHE A 46 -26.38 3.69 -20.49
N ALA A 47 -26.22 3.27 -21.75
CA ALA A 47 -25.59 4.09 -22.79
C ALA A 47 -26.16 5.50 -22.83
N PHE A 48 -25.24 6.46 -22.99
CA PHE A 48 -25.43 7.92 -22.96
C PHE A 48 -25.78 8.52 -21.59
N SER A 49 -25.83 7.73 -20.50
CA SER A 49 -25.96 8.27 -19.15
C SER A 49 -24.72 9.09 -18.76
N GLN A 50 -24.93 10.21 -18.07
CA GLN A 50 -23.87 10.92 -17.36
C GLN A 50 -23.96 10.59 -15.87
N CYS A 51 -22.85 10.13 -15.29
CA CYS A 51 -22.73 9.76 -13.90
C CYS A 51 -21.79 10.71 -13.18
N ARG A 52 -22.25 11.28 -12.07
CA ARG A 52 -21.50 12.17 -11.20
C ARG A 52 -21.16 11.47 -9.88
N THR A 53 -19.91 11.60 -9.49
CA THR A 53 -19.32 11.11 -8.26
C THR A 53 -19.32 12.22 -7.24
N GLU A 54 -19.68 11.93 -5.99
CA GLU A 54 -19.64 12.86 -4.86
C GLU A 54 -19.02 12.15 -3.64
N CYS A 55 -18.04 12.79 -3.00
CA CYS A 55 -17.39 12.25 -1.80
C CYS A 55 -18.03 12.79 -0.53
N HIS A 56 -18.07 11.99 0.54
CA HIS A 56 -18.53 12.45 1.84
C HIS A 56 -17.42 13.23 2.55
N GLU A 57 -17.27 14.51 2.20
CA GLU A 57 -16.27 15.41 2.79
C GLU A 57 -16.40 15.55 4.30
N SER A 58 -17.62 15.49 4.83
CA SER A 58 -17.89 15.48 6.28
C SER A 58 -17.29 14.29 7.01
N ARG A 59 -16.97 13.20 6.29
CA ARG A 59 -16.26 12.02 6.80
C ARG A 59 -14.76 12.01 6.44
N GLY A 60 -14.25 13.12 5.89
CA GLY A 60 -12.84 13.32 5.55
C GLY A 60 -12.40 12.68 4.23
N PHE A 61 -13.34 12.32 3.34
CA PHE A 61 -13.01 11.79 2.01
C PHE A 61 -12.89 12.91 0.98
N VAL A 62 -11.87 12.81 0.12
CA VAL A 62 -11.59 13.74 -0.97
C VAL A 62 -11.57 12.98 -2.29
N MET A 63 -12.04 13.63 -3.34
CA MET A 63 -12.11 13.03 -4.68
C MET A 63 -10.74 12.98 -5.35
N SER A 64 -10.42 11.83 -5.92
CA SER A 64 -9.30 11.65 -6.85
C SER A 64 -9.84 11.30 -8.23
N GLY A 65 -9.46 12.07 -9.26
CA GLY A 65 -9.93 11.90 -10.64
C GLY A 65 -11.03 12.89 -11.03
N GLU A 66 -11.72 12.60 -12.14
CA GLU A 66 -12.80 13.46 -12.65
C GLU A 66 -14.17 13.06 -12.09
N ALA A 67 -14.91 14.04 -11.58
CA ALA A 67 -16.21 13.79 -10.95
C ALA A 67 -17.24 13.18 -11.90
N THR A 68 -17.16 13.41 -13.20
CA THR A 68 -18.20 13.04 -14.16
C THR A 68 -17.68 12.09 -15.24
N LYS A 69 -18.42 11.01 -15.50
CA LYS A 69 -18.16 10.06 -16.58
C LYS A 69 -19.42 9.80 -17.41
N THR A 70 -19.25 9.49 -18.69
CA THR A 70 -20.34 9.19 -19.62
C THR A 70 -20.28 7.74 -20.03
N CYS A 71 -21.43 7.06 -20.05
CA CYS A 71 -21.52 5.71 -20.62
C CYS A 71 -21.63 5.81 -22.14
N ASN A 72 -20.68 5.24 -22.88
CA ASN A 72 -20.66 5.32 -24.33
C ASN A 72 -21.60 4.28 -24.98
N ALA A 73 -21.87 4.46 -26.27
CA ALA A 73 -22.71 3.57 -27.06
C ALA A 73 -22.15 2.14 -27.19
N ASN A 74 -20.87 1.93 -26.92
CA ASN A 74 -20.20 0.63 -26.96
C ASN A 74 -20.20 -0.09 -25.59
N GLY A 75 -20.81 0.49 -24.55
CA GLY A 75 -20.80 -0.09 -23.20
C GLY A 75 -19.52 0.16 -22.40
N THR A 76 -18.66 1.09 -22.82
CA THR A 76 -17.49 1.54 -22.03
C THR A 76 -17.70 2.93 -21.45
N TRP A 77 -17.05 3.22 -20.32
CA TRP A 77 -17.02 4.58 -19.77
C TRP A 77 -16.08 5.48 -20.58
N SER A 78 -16.40 6.77 -20.64
CA SER A 78 -15.59 7.78 -21.32
C SER A 78 -14.23 8.03 -20.66
N ARG A 79 -14.10 7.72 -19.37
CA ARG A 79 -12.91 7.96 -18.53
C ARG A 79 -12.84 6.91 -17.41
N GLU A 80 -11.70 6.85 -16.73
CA GLU A 80 -11.50 6.00 -15.56
C GLU A 80 -12.39 6.40 -14.38
N GLU A 81 -12.62 5.46 -13.46
CA GLU A 81 -13.47 5.67 -12.30
C GLU A 81 -12.78 6.57 -11.27
N ALA A 82 -13.46 7.65 -10.88
CA ALA A 82 -13.04 8.47 -9.74
C ALA A 82 -13.20 7.68 -8.43
N CYS A 83 -12.33 7.96 -7.47
CA CYS A 83 -12.38 7.34 -6.15
C CYS A 83 -12.46 8.40 -5.05
N CYS A 84 -13.10 8.05 -3.94
CA CYS A 84 -13.09 8.84 -2.73
C CYS A 84 -12.10 8.22 -1.74
N SER A 85 -11.09 9.00 -1.36
CA SER A 85 -10.00 8.55 -0.49
C SER A 85 -9.72 9.60 0.58
N ARG A 86 -9.22 9.18 1.75
CA ARG A 86 -8.74 10.13 2.75
C ARG A 86 -7.39 10.73 2.30
N PRO A 87 -7.13 12.02 2.60
CA PRO A 87 -5.81 12.61 2.35
C PRO A 87 -4.71 11.83 3.07
N CYS A 88 -3.68 11.45 2.32
CA CYS A 88 -2.53 10.74 2.84
C CYS A 88 -1.25 11.37 2.28
N PRO A 89 -0.34 11.88 3.13
CA PRO A 89 -0.49 12.12 4.57
C PRO A 89 -1.56 13.19 4.92
N PRO A 90 -2.01 13.31 6.19
CA PRO A 90 -1.56 12.55 7.36
C PRO A 90 -2.47 11.37 7.73
N TYR A 91 -3.62 11.19 7.08
CA TYR A 91 -4.67 10.27 7.52
C TYR A 91 -4.60 8.89 6.84
N ALA A 92 -3.47 8.21 7.01
CA ALA A 92 -3.32 6.83 6.56
C ALA A 92 -4.06 5.86 7.49
N ILE A 93 -4.84 4.93 6.93
CA ILE A 93 -5.43 3.80 7.67
C ILE A 93 -4.64 2.55 7.28
N LEU A 94 -3.60 2.25 8.03
CA LEU A 94 -2.70 1.11 7.80
C LEU A 94 -1.97 0.71 9.09
N ASP A 95 -1.48 -0.52 9.11
CA ASP A 95 -0.60 -1.05 10.14
C ASP A 95 0.80 -1.22 9.54
N ILE A 96 1.79 -0.48 10.06
CA ILE A 96 3.16 -0.51 9.52
C ILE A 96 4.12 -1.15 10.51
N ILE A 97 5.01 -2.01 10.02
CA ILE A 97 6.14 -2.56 10.76
C ILE A 97 7.44 -1.97 10.20
N LEU A 98 8.16 -1.22 11.04
CA LEU A 98 9.47 -0.66 10.72
C LEU A 98 10.57 -1.63 11.20
N ILE A 99 11.40 -2.11 10.29
CA ILE A 99 12.46 -3.07 10.60
C ILE A 99 13.82 -2.41 10.35
N PHE A 100 14.63 -2.27 11.39
CA PHE A 100 15.91 -1.58 11.31
C PHE A 100 17.10 -2.53 11.35
N ASP A 101 17.90 -2.54 10.31
CA ASP A 101 19.21 -3.18 10.33
C ASP A 101 20.15 -2.42 11.28
N SER A 102 20.56 -3.08 12.35
CA SER A 102 21.54 -2.58 13.33
C SER A 102 22.85 -3.38 13.25
N SER A 103 23.21 -3.87 12.07
CA SER A 103 24.47 -4.56 11.82
C SER A 103 25.67 -3.63 12.01
N SER A 104 26.86 -4.22 12.10
CA SER A 104 28.10 -3.49 12.36
C SER A 104 28.49 -2.51 11.23
N SER A 105 28.04 -2.73 9.99
CA SER A 105 28.31 -1.83 8.87
C SER A 105 27.67 -0.47 9.08
N VAL A 106 26.48 -0.41 9.70
CA VAL A 106 25.73 0.83 9.91
C VAL A 106 26.54 1.81 10.76
N GLY A 107 26.99 1.40 11.95
CA GLY A 107 27.73 2.27 12.88
C GLY A 107 26.83 3.21 13.69
N LEU A 108 27.32 3.61 14.87
CA LEU A 108 26.51 4.36 15.86
C LEU A 108 26.05 5.75 15.36
N GLU A 109 26.88 6.44 14.57
CA GLU A 109 26.51 7.77 14.04
C GLU A 109 25.36 7.68 13.02
N ASN A 110 25.45 6.72 12.10
CA ASN A 110 24.42 6.47 11.10
C ASN A 110 23.14 5.91 11.73
N TRP A 111 23.27 5.13 12.81
CA TRP A 111 22.13 4.67 13.59
C TRP A 111 21.27 5.83 14.09
N LYS A 112 21.89 6.87 14.67
CA LYS A 112 21.17 8.07 15.13
C LYS A 112 20.42 8.73 13.99
N LYS A 113 21.10 8.94 12.85
CA LYS A 113 20.48 9.50 11.63
C LYS A 113 19.30 8.68 11.14
N LEU A 114 19.41 7.35 11.18
CA LEU A 114 18.32 6.46 10.80
C LEU A 114 17.11 6.60 11.73
N MET A 115 17.32 6.61 13.05
CA MET A 115 16.23 6.78 14.01
C MET A 115 15.55 8.15 13.89
N ASP A 116 16.34 9.22 13.72
CA ASP A 116 15.84 10.59 13.48
C ASP A 116 14.98 10.63 12.21
N PHE A 117 15.48 10.08 11.09
CA PHE A 117 14.77 10.01 9.83
C PHE A 117 13.45 9.21 9.94
N CYS A 118 13.46 8.11 10.69
CA CYS A 118 12.24 7.32 10.90
C CYS A 118 11.20 8.08 11.71
N ALA A 119 11.63 8.85 12.71
CA ALA A 119 10.75 9.76 13.43
C ALA A 119 10.18 10.86 12.50
N GLU A 120 10.94 11.37 11.53
CA GLU A 120 10.41 12.31 10.54
C GLU A 120 9.38 11.66 9.61
N ILE A 121 9.59 10.42 9.16
CA ILE A 121 8.61 9.68 8.34
C ILE A 121 7.30 9.54 9.09
N VAL A 122 7.32 8.96 10.29
CA VAL A 122 6.10 8.71 11.07
C VAL A 122 5.45 10.03 11.53
N GLY A 123 6.25 11.09 11.71
CA GLY A 123 5.76 12.43 12.01
C GLY A 123 4.99 13.12 10.88
N SER A 124 5.08 12.60 9.65
CA SER A 124 4.21 13.04 8.55
C SER A 124 2.78 12.49 8.65
N PHE A 125 2.53 11.53 9.55
CA PHE A 125 1.25 10.85 9.70
C PHE A 125 0.60 11.10 11.07
N THR A 126 -0.72 10.97 11.11
CA THR A 126 -1.46 10.91 12.38
C THR A 126 -1.40 9.49 12.93
N ILE A 127 -0.63 9.31 14.00
CA ILE A 127 -0.57 8.05 14.76
C ILE A 127 -1.76 8.03 15.70
N ASP A 128 -2.63 7.05 15.54
CA ASP A 128 -3.86 6.88 16.30
C ASP A 128 -4.33 5.42 16.18
N LEU A 129 -5.09 4.93 17.16
CA LEU A 129 -5.59 3.55 17.16
C LEU A 129 -6.57 3.26 16.01
N GLU A 130 -7.20 4.27 15.42
CA GLU A 130 -8.09 4.12 14.26
C GLU A 130 -7.44 4.51 12.92
N LEU A 131 -6.29 5.20 12.95
CA LEU A 131 -5.57 5.65 11.76
C LEU A 131 -4.33 4.79 11.50
N MET A 132 -3.12 5.33 11.67
CA MET A 132 -1.88 4.60 11.46
C MET A 132 -1.40 4.00 12.77
N ARG A 133 -1.21 2.68 12.81
CA ARG A 133 -0.52 1.99 13.92
C ARG A 133 0.88 1.61 13.48
N VAL A 134 1.84 1.76 14.39
CA VAL A 134 3.27 1.55 14.09
C VAL A 134 3.84 0.52 15.05
N GLY A 135 4.35 -0.57 14.49
CA GLY A 135 5.30 -1.46 15.15
C GLY A 135 6.71 -1.16 14.66
N ALA A 136 7.71 -1.35 15.52
CA ALA A 136 9.10 -1.05 15.18
C ALA A 136 10.06 -1.93 15.96
N PHE A 137 11.07 -2.48 15.30
CA PHE A 137 12.13 -3.22 15.98
C PHE A 137 13.44 -3.19 15.18
N ARG A 138 14.54 -3.50 15.86
CA ARG A 138 15.86 -3.66 15.22
C ARG A 138 16.26 -5.12 15.13
N TYR A 139 17.12 -5.43 14.17
CA TYR A 139 17.73 -6.75 14.03
C TYR A 139 19.22 -6.64 13.68
N ASN A 140 19.94 -7.70 14.00
CA ASN A 140 21.31 -7.93 13.56
C ASN A 140 21.48 -9.46 13.33
N LYS A 141 22.34 -10.19 14.05
CA LYS A 141 22.27 -11.65 14.21
C LYS A 141 21.00 -12.13 14.91
N ILE A 142 20.40 -11.30 15.75
CA ILE A 142 19.15 -11.59 16.48
C ILE A 142 18.18 -10.41 16.34
N VAL A 143 16.89 -10.67 16.58
CA VAL A 143 15.87 -9.63 16.70
C VAL A 143 15.86 -9.10 18.13
N ASP A 144 15.71 -7.78 18.31
CA ASP A 144 15.51 -7.18 19.63
C ASP A 144 14.03 -7.18 20.00
N THR A 145 13.63 -8.10 20.87
CA THR A 145 12.27 -8.17 21.40
C THR A 145 12.13 -7.42 22.72
N THR A 146 13.20 -6.85 23.25
CA THR A 146 13.19 -6.16 24.55
C THR A 146 12.81 -4.70 24.44
N THR A 147 13.14 -4.06 23.31
CA THR A 147 12.84 -2.66 23.03
C THR A 147 11.97 -2.50 21.78
N GLU A 148 11.28 -3.54 21.33
CA GLU A 148 10.35 -3.42 20.21
C GLU A 148 9.12 -2.59 20.58
N VAL A 149 8.54 -1.95 19.58
CA VAL A 149 7.23 -1.31 19.66
C VAL A 149 6.24 -2.24 18.98
N LEU A 150 5.20 -2.63 19.71
CA LEU A 150 4.12 -3.47 19.18
C LEU A 150 3.05 -2.60 18.52
N LEU A 151 2.38 -3.15 17.52
CA LEU A 151 1.22 -2.48 16.91
C LEU A 151 0.16 -2.17 17.99
N GLY A 152 -0.37 -0.94 17.96
CA GLY A 152 -1.37 -0.47 18.92
C GLY A 152 -0.84 -0.17 20.32
N GLU A 153 0.46 -0.34 20.58
CA GLU A 153 1.07 0.01 21.87
C GLU A 153 1.16 1.53 22.10
N VAL A 154 1.33 2.29 21.01
CA VAL A 154 1.45 3.75 21.04
C VAL A 154 0.29 4.40 20.30
N GLY A 155 -0.32 5.40 20.93
CA GLY A 155 -1.50 6.10 20.39
C GLY A 155 -1.22 7.49 19.84
N ASN A 156 0.03 7.96 19.87
CA ASN A 156 0.39 9.29 19.39
C ASN A 156 1.87 9.37 18.97
N PHE A 157 2.19 10.41 18.20
CA PHE A 157 3.52 10.65 17.66
C PHE A 157 4.60 10.84 18.74
N ALA A 158 4.32 11.57 19.82
CA ALA A 158 5.32 11.88 20.84
C ALA A 158 5.82 10.63 21.57
N GLU A 159 4.90 9.70 21.89
CA GLU A 159 5.24 8.42 22.49
C GLU A 159 6.01 7.51 21.52
N LEU A 160 5.53 7.39 20.28
CA LEU A 160 6.21 6.62 19.24
C LEU A 160 7.65 7.11 19.04
N ARG A 161 7.83 8.43 18.90
CA ARG A 161 9.15 9.05 18.77
C ARG A 161 10.04 8.66 19.94
N SER A 162 9.55 8.78 21.17
CA SER A 162 10.29 8.43 22.38
C SER A 162 10.73 6.96 22.39
N LYS A 163 9.84 6.02 22.01
CA LYS A 163 10.18 4.59 21.97
C LYS A 163 11.18 4.25 20.87
N VAL A 164 10.98 4.78 19.65
CA VAL A 164 11.90 4.55 18.52
C VAL A 164 13.32 5.03 18.85
N HIS A 165 13.48 6.19 19.51
CA HIS A 165 14.81 6.68 19.90
C HIS A 165 15.48 5.86 21.02
N LYS A 166 14.73 5.06 21.77
CA LYS A 166 15.26 4.19 22.83
C LYS A 166 15.75 2.84 22.29
N ILE A 167 15.48 2.52 21.02
CA ILE A 167 15.96 1.29 20.39
C ILE A 167 17.50 1.35 20.30
N PRO A 168 18.22 0.43 20.95
CA PRO A 168 19.67 0.52 21.09
C PRO A 168 20.39 0.02 19.83
N TYR A 169 21.60 0.53 19.62
CA TYR A 169 22.54 0.00 18.63
C TYR A 169 23.62 -0.85 19.31
N ASN A 170 23.81 -2.08 18.83
CA ASN A 170 24.82 -3.01 19.34
C ASN A 170 25.59 -3.78 18.24
N GLY A 171 25.42 -3.43 16.97
CA GLY A 171 26.30 -3.79 15.84
C GLY A 171 26.81 -5.23 15.79
N SER A 172 26.05 -6.18 15.22
CA SER A 172 26.54 -7.57 15.12
C SER A 172 25.86 -8.40 14.04
N GLY A 173 26.49 -8.56 12.86
CA GLY A 173 26.01 -9.37 11.73
C GLY A 173 24.63 -8.97 11.20
N THR A 174 24.15 -9.69 10.18
CA THR A 174 22.95 -9.29 9.42
C THR A 174 22.13 -10.53 9.05
N LYS A 175 21.07 -10.81 9.82
CA LYS A 175 20.09 -11.89 9.58
C LYS A 175 18.70 -11.34 9.27
N THR A 176 18.56 -10.81 8.06
CA THR A 176 17.33 -10.18 7.55
C THR A 176 16.18 -11.18 7.41
N GLY A 177 16.49 -12.44 7.07
CA GLY A 177 15.48 -13.49 6.98
C GLY A 177 14.79 -13.73 8.31
N ASN A 178 15.57 -13.83 9.38
CA ASN A 178 15.06 -13.92 10.75
C ASN A 178 14.18 -12.71 11.13
N ALA A 179 14.57 -11.50 10.74
CA ALA A 179 13.79 -10.29 10.99
C ALA A 179 12.43 -10.31 10.27
N LEU A 180 12.40 -10.73 9.00
CA LEU A 180 11.17 -10.88 8.23
C LEU A 180 10.28 -12.00 8.81
N MET A 181 10.89 -13.08 9.28
CA MET A 181 10.16 -14.17 9.95
C MET A 181 9.56 -13.71 11.28
N HIS A 182 10.25 -12.87 12.05
CA HIS A 182 9.71 -12.24 13.27
C HIS A 182 8.50 -11.37 12.97
N ALA A 183 8.58 -10.55 11.91
CA ALA A 183 7.47 -9.72 11.47
C ALA A 183 6.23 -10.57 11.14
N TYR A 184 6.42 -11.71 10.47
CA TYR A 184 5.34 -12.64 10.12
C TYR A 184 4.73 -13.35 11.35
N ASN A 185 5.58 -13.94 12.21
CA ASN A 185 5.14 -14.79 13.32
C ASN A 185 4.62 -14.01 14.52
N TYR A 186 5.09 -12.77 14.73
CA TYR A 186 4.83 -12.01 15.95
C TYR A 186 4.28 -10.62 15.65
N SER A 187 4.99 -9.79 14.86
CA SER A 187 4.59 -8.38 14.70
C SER A 187 3.25 -8.19 13.97
N LEU A 188 2.95 -9.02 12.95
CA LEU A 188 1.66 -9.03 12.24
C LEU A 188 0.69 -10.09 12.78
N ASN A 189 1.09 -10.82 13.82
CA ASN A 189 0.30 -11.85 14.49
C ASN A 189 0.07 -11.49 15.96
N THR A 190 -0.22 -10.21 16.19
CA THR A 190 -0.50 -9.60 17.50
C THR A 190 -1.93 -9.05 17.52
N PRO A 191 -2.60 -8.98 18.68
CA PRO A 191 -3.92 -8.33 18.78
C PRO A 191 -3.95 -6.87 18.29
N GLY A 192 -2.78 -6.22 18.24
CA GLY A 192 -2.61 -4.88 17.70
C GLY A 192 -2.76 -4.76 16.18
N ASN A 193 -2.59 -5.87 15.43
CA ASN A 193 -2.77 -5.89 13.98
C ASN A 193 -4.27 -5.97 13.64
N ARG A 194 -4.78 -5.02 12.85
CA ARG A 194 -6.21 -4.92 12.54
C ARG A 194 -6.57 -5.80 11.36
N PRO A 195 -7.65 -6.61 11.46
CA PRO A 195 -8.14 -7.37 10.33
C PRO A 195 -8.65 -6.42 9.24
N ASN A 196 -8.41 -6.78 7.98
CA ASN A 196 -8.86 -6.03 6.78
C ASN A 196 -8.28 -4.62 6.63
N VAL A 197 -7.24 -4.29 7.38
CA VAL A 197 -6.43 -3.08 7.19
C VAL A 197 -5.16 -3.45 6.42
N ARG A 198 -4.63 -2.52 5.63
CA ARG A 198 -3.40 -2.76 4.86
C ARG A 198 -2.21 -2.87 5.81
N ASP A 199 -1.50 -3.99 5.72
CA ASP A 199 -0.23 -4.20 6.39
C ASP A 199 0.92 -3.71 5.49
N VAL A 200 1.83 -2.91 6.03
CA VAL A 200 3.05 -2.45 5.34
C VAL A 200 4.27 -2.88 6.15
N VAL A 201 5.24 -3.52 5.51
CA VAL A 201 6.54 -3.82 6.12
C VAL A 201 7.58 -2.94 5.46
N LEU A 202 8.27 -2.09 6.23
CA LEU A 202 9.33 -1.22 5.73
C LEU A 202 10.67 -1.61 6.36
N LEU A 203 11.49 -2.30 5.58
CA LEU A 203 12.81 -2.77 5.99
C LEU A 203 13.90 -1.78 5.58
N PHE A 204 14.70 -1.32 6.54
CA PHE A 204 15.91 -0.54 6.31
C PHE A 204 17.13 -1.43 6.41
N THR A 205 18.02 -1.40 5.41
CA THR A 205 19.27 -2.18 5.41
C THR A 205 20.37 -1.50 4.61
N ASP A 206 21.63 -1.74 4.98
CA ASP A 206 22.82 -1.24 4.27
C ASP A 206 23.70 -2.35 3.68
N GLY A 207 23.26 -3.61 3.76
CA GLY A 207 24.11 -4.77 3.52
C GLY A 207 23.42 -6.00 2.94
N VAL A 208 24.19 -7.09 2.89
CA VAL A 208 23.74 -8.42 2.46
C VAL A 208 23.38 -9.22 3.70
N SER A 209 22.23 -9.89 3.68
CA SER A 209 21.89 -10.85 4.74
C SER A 209 22.63 -12.18 4.56
N HIS A 210 22.93 -12.83 5.69
CA HIS A 210 23.63 -14.10 5.78
C HIS A 210 22.68 -15.28 6.06
N ASP A 211 21.39 -15.12 5.75
CA ASP A 211 20.33 -16.11 5.95
C ASP A 211 19.31 -16.08 4.80
N ASP A 212 18.37 -17.03 4.76
CA ASP A 212 17.34 -17.05 3.73
C ASP A 212 16.32 -15.93 3.95
N VAL A 213 16.24 -15.00 3.01
CA VAL A 213 15.27 -13.90 3.00
C VAL A 213 14.03 -14.20 2.16
N ALA A 214 14.11 -15.12 1.21
CA ALA A 214 13.09 -15.30 0.19
C ALA A 214 11.85 -16.00 0.76
N THR A 215 12.06 -17.03 1.59
CA THR A 215 10.96 -17.74 2.25
C THR A 215 10.14 -16.85 3.18
N PRO A 216 10.73 -16.14 4.18
CA PRO A 216 9.94 -15.29 5.07
C PRO A 216 9.27 -14.13 4.33
N ALA A 217 9.93 -13.53 3.33
CA ALA A 217 9.32 -12.50 2.50
C ALA A 217 8.09 -13.02 1.73
N ARG A 218 8.17 -14.22 1.16
CA ARG A 218 7.03 -14.86 0.49
C ARG A 218 5.86 -15.08 1.44
N LEU A 219 6.11 -15.49 2.69
CA LEU A 219 5.06 -15.69 3.69
C LEU A 219 4.34 -14.38 4.03
N LEU A 220 5.08 -13.28 4.21
CA LEU A 220 4.52 -11.95 4.41
C LEU A 220 3.62 -11.54 3.23
N ARG A 221 4.13 -11.66 1.99
CA ARG A 221 3.35 -11.32 0.78
C ARG A 221 2.11 -12.18 0.61
N GLN A 222 2.19 -13.49 0.88
CA GLN A 222 1.04 -14.41 0.81
C GLN A 222 -0.03 -14.10 1.86
N ARG A 223 0.34 -13.51 3.00
CA ARG A 223 -0.60 -13.00 3.99
C ARG A 223 -1.31 -11.70 3.54
N GLY A 224 -0.80 -11.06 2.50
CA GLY A 224 -1.32 -9.78 2.00
C GLY A 224 -0.56 -8.56 2.52
N ALA A 225 0.56 -8.74 3.22
CA ALA A 225 1.41 -7.63 3.66
C ALA A 225 2.20 -7.05 2.49
N ASP A 226 2.30 -5.72 2.47
CA ASP A 226 3.02 -4.99 1.45
C ASP A 226 4.48 -4.73 1.87
N VAL A 227 5.41 -5.53 1.34
CA VAL A 227 6.81 -5.56 1.77
C VAL A 227 7.67 -4.62 0.94
N ASN A 228 8.33 -3.69 1.61
CA ASN A 228 9.13 -2.61 1.04
C ASN A 228 10.54 -2.61 1.64
N VAL A 229 11.53 -2.24 0.83
CA VAL A 229 12.94 -2.16 1.25
C VAL A 229 13.54 -0.79 0.94
N VAL A 230 14.15 -0.20 1.96
CA VAL A 230 14.99 1.00 1.86
C VAL A 230 16.45 0.57 2.01
N GLY A 231 17.16 0.47 0.88
CA GLY A 231 18.58 0.18 0.83
C GLY A 231 19.40 1.46 0.97
N ILE A 232 20.25 1.55 2.00
CA ILE A 232 21.09 2.72 2.25
C ILE A 232 22.52 2.39 1.85
N LYS A 233 23.07 3.02 0.82
CA LYS A 233 24.44 2.75 0.40
C LYS A 233 25.41 3.21 1.49
N ASN A 234 26.24 2.31 1.97
CA ASN A 234 27.27 2.60 2.96
C ASN A 234 28.63 2.16 2.44
N ILE A 235 29.71 2.80 2.90
CA ILE A 235 31.09 2.47 2.50
C ILE A 235 31.47 1.08 3.03
N MET A 236 31.04 0.73 4.24
CA MET A 236 31.32 -0.56 4.87
C MET A 236 30.33 -1.66 4.48
N GLY A 237 29.16 -1.28 3.97
CA GLY A 237 28.12 -2.20 3.53
C GLY A 237 28.16 -2.44 2.02
N ARG A 238 27.46 -3.47 1.56
CA ARG A 238 27.23 -3.71 0.13
C ARG A 238 25.78 -4.10 -0.08
N LEU A 239 25.03 -3.23 -0.75
CA LEU A 239 23.65 -3.56 -1.12
C LEU A 239 23.65 -4.71 -2.14
N ASN A 240 22.77 -5.68 -1.94
CA ASN A 240 22.49 -6.72 -2.91
C ASN A 240 21.06 -6.54 -3.46
N VAL A 241 20.97 -5.95 -4.65
CA VAL A 241 19.68 -5.64 -5.29
C VAL A 241 18.89 -6.92 -5.61
N GLU A 242 19.55 -8.03 -5.95
CA GLU A 242 18.86 -9.30 -6.19
C GLU A 242 18.23 -9.85 -4.91
N GLN A 243 18.94 -9.75 -3.79
CA GLN A 243 18.39 -10.11 -2.49
C GLN A 243 17.19 -9.21 -2.14
N MET A 244 17.28 -7.89 -2.35
CA MET A 244 16.15 -6.97 -2.14
C MET A 244 14.95 -7.32 -3.02
N ARG A 245 15.17 -7.67 -4.29
CA ARG A 245 14.11 -8.12 -5.21
C ARG A 245 13.38 -9.34 -4.70
N SER A 246 14.09 -10.27 -4.06
CA SER A 246 13.45 -11.46 -3.46
C SER A 246 12.59 -11.14 -2.22
N ILE A 247 12.79 -9.96 -1.61
CA ILE A 247 12.09 -9.52 -0.39
C ILE A 247 10.81 -8.75 -0.69
N VAL A 248 10.85 -7.84 -1.66
CA VAL A 248 9.77 -6.85 -1.86
C VAL A 248 8.51 -7.41 -2.54
N SER A 249 7.39 -6.70 -2.39
CA SER A 249 6.17 -6.91 -3.18
C SER A 249 6.33 -6.47 -4.64
N GLU A 250 5.40 -6.92 -5.49
CA GLU A 250 5.25 -6.43 -6.86
C GLU A 250 4.36 -5.17 -6.93
N PRO A 251 4.62 -4.24 -7.87
CA PRO A 251 5.76 -4.21 -8.79
C PRO A 251 7.07 -3.84 -8.09
N ILE A 252 8.13 -4.62 -8.31
CA ILE A 252 9.44 -4.46 -7.63
C ILE A 252 9.97 -3.01 -7.62
N GLN A 253 9.79 -2.27 -8.72
CA GLN A 253 10.35 -0.93 -8.91
C GLN A 253 9.71 0.11 -7.97
N GLU A 254 8.50 -0.14 -7.49
CA GLU A 254 7.79 0.74 -6.56
C GLU A 254 8.16 0.45 -5.09
N HIS A 255 8.67 -0.75 -4.81
CA HIS A 255 8.90 -1.25 -3.44
C HIS A 255 10.37 -1.25 -3.00
N ILE A 256 11.30 -0.94 -3.92
CA ILE A 256 12.73 -0.75 -3.61
C ILE A 256 13.09 0.74 -3.70
N THR A 257 13.56 1.30 -2.59
CA THR A 257 14.18 2.64 -2.58
C THR A 257 15.65 2.51 -2.21
N ILE A 258 16.55 2.99 -3.09
CA ILE A 258 17.99 3.01 -2.84
C ILE A 258 18.46 4.45 -2.61
N ILE A 259 19.17 4.67 -1.51
CA ILE A 259 19.78 5.95 -1.15
C ILE A 259 21.27 5.89 -1.47
N SER A 260 21.69 6.62 -2.50
CA SER A 260 23.02 6.47 -3.09
C SER A 260 24.11 7.29 -2.38
N GLY A 261 23.78 8.44 -1.80
CA GLY A 261 24.70 9.22 -0.96
C GLY A 261 24.73 8.78 0.52
N GLY A 262 24.12 7.63 0.81
CA GLY A 262 24.11 7.01 2.13
C GLY A 262 23.32 7.79 3.17
N PHE A 263 23.68 7.64 4.45
CA PHE A 263 22.93 8.18 5.58
C PHE A 263 22.88 9.72 5.63
N LYS A 264 23.71 10.43 4.85
CA LYS A 264 23.66 11.89 4.72
C LYS A 264 22.47 12.37 3.87
N GLU A 265 21.93 11.50 3.02
CA GLU A 265 20.80 11.81 2.14
C GLU A 265 19.43 11.49 2.77
N LEU A 266 19.41 11.04 4.04
CA LEU A 266 18.18 10.90 4.83
C LEU A 266 17.58 12.27 5.17
N THR A 267 16.99 12.90 4.16
CA THR A 267 16.49 14.28 4.18
C THR A 267 14.97 14.33 4.10
N SER A 268 14.38 15.50 4.36
CA SER A 268 12.95 15.75 4.19
C SER A 268 12.41 15.46 2.78
N ALA A 269 13.26 15.55 1.74
CA ALA A 269 12.89 15.13 0.39
C ALA A 269 12.66 13.61 0.29
N PHE A 270 13.48 12.83 0.98
CA PHE A 270 13.30 11.38 1.08
C PHE A 270 12.13 11.01 1.97
N VAL A 271 11.86 11.77 3.03
CA VAL A 271 10.63 11.60 3.84
C VAL A 271 9.41 11.64 2.92
N ARG A 272 9.27 12.65 2.06
CA ARG A 272 8.14 12.73 1.10
C ARG A 272 8.04 11.52 0.17
N ARG A 273 9.17 10.96 -0.26
CA ARG A 273 9.19 9.77 -1.13
C ARG A 273 8.68 8.54 -0.39
N ILE A 274 9.16 8.31 0.84
CA ILE A 274 8.70 7.20 1.68
C ILE A 274 7.24 7.38 2.07
N SER A 275 6.80 8.60 2.42
CA SER A 275 5.39 8.85 2.74
C SER A 275 4.47 8.52 1.56
N LYS A 276 4.87 8.85 0.32
CA LYS A 276 4.12 8.45 -0.89
C LYS A 276 4.04 6.94 -1.07
N LEU A 277 5.15 6.22 -0.83
CA LEU A 277 5.18 4.75 -0.87
C LEU A 277 4.23 4.15 0.17
N VAL A 278 4.27 4.65 1.41
CA VAL A 278 3.39 4.22 2.50
C VAL A 278 1.91 4.47 2.16
N CYS A 279 1.58 5.65 1.62
CA CYS A 279 0.22 5.95 1.16
C CYS A 279 -0.23 5.05 0.00
N GLY A 280 0.69 4.69 -0.91
CA GLY A 280 0.37 3.93 -2.13
C GLY A 280 -0.64 4.65 -3.02
N ASN A 281 -1.33 3.87 -3.88
CA ASN A 281 -2.41 4.40 -4.69
C ASN A 281 -3.70 4.51 -3.85
N PRO A 282 -4.25 5.72 -3.63
CA PRO A 282 -5.44 5.92 -2.82
C PRO A 282 -6.71 5.27 -3.40
N CYS A 283 -6.68 4.90 -4.69
CA CYS A 283 -7.77 4.27 -5.42
C CYS A 283 -7.57 2.75 -5.63
N LYS A 284 -6.53 2.12 -5.04
CA LYS A 284 -6.20 0.70 -5.29
C LYS A 284 -7.34 -0.27 -4.93
N HIS A 285 -8.26 0.12 -4.04
CA HIS A 285 -9.44 -0.67 -3.66
C HIS A 285 -10.48 -0.85 -4.78
N LEU A 286 -10.32 -0.20 -5.93
CA LEU A 286 -11.22 -0.33 -7.09
C LEU A 286 -10.80 -1.46 -8.06
N ILE A 287 -9.67 -2.14 -7.81
CA ILE A 287 -9.06 -3.11 -8.75
C ILE A 287 -9.20 -4.57 -8.26
N SER A 288 -10.14 -4.86 -7.34
CA SER A 288 -10.41 -6.23 -6.87
C SER A 288 -11.78 -6.74 -7.33
#